data_AF-A0A7K9JEY1-F1
#
_entry.id   AF-A0A7K9JEY1-F1
#
_cell.length_a   1.000
_cell.length_b   1.000
_cell.length_c   1.000
_cell.angle_alpha   90.00
_cell.angle_beta   90.00
_cell.angle_gamma   90.00
#
_symmetry.space_group_name_H-M   'P 1'
#
loop_
_entity.id
_entity.type
_entity.pdbx_description
1 polymer ?
#
loop_
_entity_poly.entity_id
_entity_poly.type
_entity_poly.pdbx_seq_one_letter_code
_entity_poly.pdbx_strand_id
1 'polypeptide(L)'
;PKVANVSVQLEMKALWDEFNQLGTEMIVTKAGRRMFPTFQVKIFGMDPMADYMLLMDFVPVDDKRYRQVTNTEPVPLYAFHSSSWLVAGKADPATPGRVHYHPDSPAKGAQWMKQIVSFDKLKLTNNLLDDNGHIILNSMHRYQPRFHVVYVDPRKDSEKYAEENFKTFVFEETRFTAVTAYQNHRITQLKIASNPFAKGFRDCDPEDWPRNHRPGALPLMSAFARSRNPVSSPAHQNGTEK
;
A
#
# COMPACT_ATOMS: atom_id res chain seq x y z
N PRO A 1 -1.58 -19.03 -25.07
CA PRO A 1 -1.61 -17.80 -24.25
C PRO A 1 -0.66 -16.68 -24.74
N LYS A 2 -1.21 -15.52 -25.14
CA LYS A 2 -0.47 -14.31 -25.58
C LYS A 2 0.37 -13.64 -24.47
N VAL A 3 0.18 -14.08 -23.23
CA VAL A 3 0.92 -13.64 -22.03
C VAL A 3 1.92 -14.69 -21.52
N ALA A 4 2.08 -15.83 -22.20
CA ALA A 4 2.91 -16.95 -21.71
C ALA A 4 4.36 -16.54 -21.43
N ASN A 5 4.98 -15.80 -22.36
CA ASN A 5 6.37 -15.36 -22.30
C ASN A 5 6.59 -14.12 -21.43
N VAL A 6 5.52 -13.53 -20.88
CA VAL A 6 5.64 -12.34 -20.03
C VAL A 6 6.28 -12.72 -18.71
N SER A 7 7.37 -12.05 -18.35
CA SER A 7 8.02 -12.16 -17.03
C SER A 7 8.05 -10.80 -16.35
N VAL A 8 7.94 -10.81 -15.02
CA VAL A 8 7.86 -9.61 -14.20
C VAL A 8 8.87 -9.71 -13.07
N GLN A 9 9.68 -8.67 -12.91
CA GLN A 9 10.66 -8.55 -11.85
C GLN A 9 10.21 -7.47 -10.86
N LEU A 10 10.16 -7.80 -9.57
CA LEU A 10 9.90 -6.84 -8.50
C LEU A 10 11.10 -5.93 -8.30
N GLU A 11 10.86 -4.61 -8.34
CA GLU A 11 11.87 -3.61 -8.04
C GLU A 11 11.96 -3.35 -6.53
N MET A 12 13.13 -2.87 -6.09
CA MET A 12 13.44 -2.66 -4.66
C MET A 12 13.25 -3.92 -3.79
N LYS A 13 13.48 -5.11 -4.35
CA LYS A 13 13.26 -6.40 -3.67
C LYS A 13 13.92 -6.49 -2.28
N ALA A 14 15.16 -6.02 -2.15
CA ALA A 14 15.87 -6.03 -0.87
C ALA A 14 15.12 -5.26 0.24
N LEU A 15 14.54 -4.10 -0.09
CA LEU A 15 13.75 -3.33 0.86
C LEU A 15 12.44 -4.05 1.22
N TRP A 16 11.80 -4.71 0.25
CA TRP A 16 10.63 -5.55 0.52
C TRP A 16 10.97 -6.71 1.46
N ASP A 17 12.11 -7.38 1.25
CA ASP A 17 12.57 -8.47 2.10
C ASP A 17 12.84 -8.00 3.55
N GLU A 18 13.44 -6.82 3.73
CA GLU A 18 13.64 -6.20 5.06
C GLU A 18 12.31 -5.92 5.77
N PHE A 19 11.32 -5.37 5.07
CA PHE A 19 9.99 -5.16 5.64
C PHE A 19 9.30 -6.49 5.97
N ASN A 20 9.40 -7.47 5.08
CA ASN A 20 8.76 -8.78 5.25
C ASN A 20 9.32 -9.53 6.47
N GLN A 21 10.63 -9.45 6.71
CA GLN A 21 11.27 -10.07 7.87
C GLN A 21 10.74 -9.50 9.20
N LEU A 22 10.35 -8.23 9.22
CA LEU A 22 9.78 -7.56 10.39
C LEU A 22 8.24 -7.70 10.47
N GLY A 23 7.60 -8.28 9.45
CA GLY A 23 6.16 -8.32 9.27
C GLY A 23 5.62 -6.99 8.75
N THR A 24 5.61 -6.82 7.43
CA THR A 24 5.20 -5.58 6.76
C THR A 24 3.84 -5.07 7.26
N GLU A 25 3.77 -3.78 7.60
CA GLU A 25 2.54 -3.09 7.95
C GLU A 25 2.26 -1.95 6.96
N MET A 26 0.99 -1.82 6.56
CA MET A 26 0.52 -0.74 5.68
C MET A 26 -0.62 0.02 6.35
N ILE A 27 -0.51 1.34 6.36
CA ILE A 27 -1.52 2.21 6.96
C ILE A 27 -2.74 2.31 6.04
N VAL A 28 -3.94 2.14 6.60
CA VAL A 28 -5.23 2.42 5.96
C VAL A 28 -5.89 3.62 6.63
N THR A 29 -6.46 4.53 5.83
CA THR A 29 -7.17 5.72 6.33
C THR A 29 -8.44 5.96 5.53
N LYS A 30 -9.39 6.72 6.10
CA LYS A 30 -10.64 7.07 5.42
C LYS A 30 -10.43 7.75 4.05
N ALA A 31 -9.43 8.63 3.95
CA ALA A 31 -9.12 9.39 2.73
C ALA A 31 -8.24 8.62 1.72
N GLY A 32 -7.80 7.40 2.07
CA GLY A 32 -6.85 6.63 1.29
C GLY A 32 -5.39 6.99 1.60
N ARG A 33 -4.55 5.97 1.77
CA ARG A 33 -3.11 6.11 2.04
C ARG A 33 -2.30 5.35 1.00
N ARG A 34 -1.24 5.96 0.48
CA ARG A 34 -0.30 5.31 -0.44
C ARG A 34 0.49 4.22 0.28
N MET A 35 0.79 3.14 -0.44
CA MET A 35 1.68 2.11 0.06
C MET A 35 3.12 2.63 0.16
N PHE A 36 3.88 2.04 1.09
CA PHE A 36 5.32 2.17 1.12
C PHE A 36 5.91 0.85 1.64
N PRO A 37 6.92 0.23 1.00
CA PRO A 37 7.47 0.60 -0.29
C PRO A 37 6.40 0.63 -1.39
N THR A 38 6.62 1.44 -2.40
CA THR A 38 5.72 1.47 -3.57
C THR A 38 5.87 0.15 -4.32
N PHE A 39 4.76 -0.40 -4.81
CA PHE A 39 4.82 -1.58 -5.67
C PHE A 39 5.30 -1.17 -7.07
N GLN A 40 6.48 -1.64 -7.44
CA GLN A 40 7.16 -1.30 -8.67
C GLN A 40 7.68 -2.57 -9.34
N VAL A 41 7.50 -2.66 -10.66
CA VAL A 41 7.89 -3.84 -11.41
C VAL A 41 8.51 -3.46 -12.75
N LYS A 42 9.44 -4.31 -13.20
CA LYS A 42 9.97 -4.28 -14.56
C LYS A 42 9.42 -5.48 -15.33
N ILE A 43 8.92 -5.24 -16.54
CA ILE A 43 8.21 -6.23 -17.33
C ILE A 43 9.04 -6.58 -18.57
N PHE A 44 9.03 -7.85 -18.95
CA PHE A 44 9.74 -8.36 -20.12
C PHE A 44 8.86 -9.37 -20.88
N GLY A 45 9.19 -9.62 -22.15
CA GLY A 45 8.55 -10.69 -22.94
C GLY A 45 7.12 -10.40 -23.41
N MET A 46 6.70 -9.12 -23.40
CA MET A 46 5.44 -8.68 -24.03
C MET A 46 5.62 -8.53 -25.54
N ASP A 47 4.54 -8.73 -26.30
CA ASP A 47 4.50 -8.37 -27.72
C ASP A 47 4.54 -6.83 -27.85
N PRO A 48 5.55 -6.24 -28.51
CA PRO A 48 5.70 -4.79 -28.64
C PRO A 48 4.46 -4.09 -29.25
N MET A 49 3.72 -4.76 -30.12
CA MET A 49 2.62 -4.18 -30.91
C MET A 49 1.23 -4.43 -30.32
N ALA A 50 1.13 -5.35 -29.36
CA ALA A 50 -0.11 -5.68 -28.66
C ALA A 50 -0.44 -4.68 -27.56
N ASP A 51 -1.74 -4.51 -27.28
CA ASP A 51 -2.24 -3.72 -26.15
C ASP A 51 -2.39 -4.59 -24.90
N TYR A 52 -1.96 -4.06 -23.76
CA TYR A 52 -2.07 -4.71 -22.47
C TYR A 52 -2.66 -3.74 -21.44
N MET A 53 -3.49 -4.27 -20.56
CA MET A 53 -3.90 -3.62 -19.32
C MET A 53 -3.13 -4.20 -18.15
N LEU A 54 -2.69 -3.33 -17.26
CA LEU A 54 -2.05 -3.70 -16.01
C LEU A 54 -2.97 -3.32 -14.86
N LEU A 55 -3.17 -4.24 -13.93
CA LEU A 55 -3.99 -3.99 -12.75
C LEU A 55 -3.44 -4.72 -11.53
N MET A 56 -3.82 -4.23 -10.35
CA MET A 56 -3.51 -4.85 -9.07
C MET A 56 -4.79 -5.14 -8.30
N ASP A 57 -4.78 -6.25 -7.59
CA ASP A 57 -5.78 -6.57 -6.57
C ASP A 57 -5.10 -7.05 -5.27
N PHE A 58 -5.91 -7.24 -4.23
CA PHE A 58 -5.44 -7.65 -2.92
C PHE A 58 -6.33 -8.77 -2.41
N VAL A 59 -5.74 -9.94 -2.19
CA VAL A 59 -6.46 -11.09 -1.66
C VAL A 59 -6.13 -11.28 -0.18
N PRO A 60 -7.10 -11.63 0.68
CA PRO A 60 -6.81 -11.99 2.05
C PRO A 60 -5.92 -13.24 2.09
N VAL A 61 -4.91 -13.23 2.96
CA VAL A 61 -4.00 -14.38 3.14
C VAL A 61 -4.70 -15.50 3.91
N ASP A 62 -5.57 -15.14 4.85
CA ASP A 62 -6.31 -16.08 5.70
C ASP A 62 -7.63 -15.45 6.18
N ASP A 63 -8.51 -16.29 6.74
CA ASP A 63 -9.78 -15.90 7.34
C ASP A 63 -9.61 -15.59 8.84
N LYS A 64 -8.53 -14.89 9.21
CA LYS A 64 -8.20 -14.58 10.61
C LYS A 64 -8.06 -13.08 10.84
N ARG A 65 -8.56 -12.65 11.98
CA ARG A 65 -8.33 -11.31 12.50
C ARG A 65 -7.17 -11.34 13.48
N TYR A 66 -6.21 -10.43 13.33
CA TYR A 66 -5.02 -10.39 14.16
C TYR A 66 -5.10 -9.30 15.25
N ARG A 67 -4.30 -9.47 16.30
CA ARG A 67 -3.98 -8.43 17.29
C ARG A 67 -2.50 -8.53 17.58
N GLN A 68 -1.81 -7.39 17.63
CA GLN A 68 -0.44 -7.40 18.12
C GLN A 68 -0.47 -7.44 19.65
N VAL A 69 0.25 -8.39 20.23
CA VAL A 69 0.42 -8.50 21.68
C VAL A 69 1.86 -8.20 22.03
N THR A 70 2.03 -7.20 22.89
CA THR A 70 3.25 -6.97 23.66
C THR A 70 3.21 -7.91 24.85
N ASN A 71 4.23 -8.74 25.06
CA ASN A 71 4.31 -9.58 26.25
C ASN A 71 4.13 -8.72 27.50
N THR A 72 3.03 -8.93 28.24
CA THR A 72 2.67 -8.17 29.45
C THR A 72 3.24 -8.78 30.73
N GLU A 73 4.01 -9.86 30.64
CA GLU A 73 4.76 -10.39 31.78
C GLU A 73 5.94 -9.47 32.12
N PRO A 74 6.36 -9.37 33.39
CA PRO A 74 7.54 -8.60 33.78
C PRO A 74 8.80 -9.30 33.24
N VAL A 75 9.09 -9.10 31.96
CA VAL A 75 10.30 -9.57 31.32
C VAL A 75 11.41 -8.56 31.64
N PRO A 76 12.63 -8.99 32.01
CA PRO A 76 13.75 -8.08 32.23
C PRO A 76 13.94 -7.14 31.03
N LEU A 77 14.35 -5.89 31.29
CA LEU A 77 14.36 -4.73 30.38
C LEU A 77 14.88 -4.99 28.94
N TYR A 78 15.66 -6.04 28.71
CA TYR A 78 16.16 -6.42 27.39
C TYR A 78 15.13 -7.12 26.48
N ALA A 79 14.01 -7.61 27.01
CA ALA A 79 13.03 -8.43 26.27
C ALA A 79 11.74 -7.70 25.88
N PHE A 80 11.68 -6.37 26.02
CA PHE A 80 10.54 -5.50 25.68
C PHE A 80 10.19 -5.46 24.17
N HIS A 81 10.80 -6.29 23.34
CA HIS A 81 10.86 -6.11 21.89
C HIS A 81 10.23 -7.23 21.07
N SER A 82 9.71 -8.30 21.67
CA SER A 82 9.02 -9.35 20.91
C SER A 82 7.53 -9.01 20.74
N SER A 83 7.24 -8.00 19.94
CA SER A 83 5.88 -7.77 19.44
C SER A 83 5.49 -8.96 18.56
N SER A 84 4.49 -9.75 18.97
CA SER A 84 4.03 -10.92 18.21
C SER A 84 2.62 -10.70 17.70
N TRP A 85 2.33 -11.24 16.52
CA TRP A 85 0.99 -11.23 15.95
C TRP A 85 0.22 -12.46 16.42
N LEU A 86 -0.83 -12.26 17.22
CA LEU A 86 -1.73 -13.32 17.67
C LEU A 86 -3.05 -13.28 16.89
N VAL A 87 -3.67 -14.43 16.75
CA VAL A 87 -5.02 -14.56 16.18
C VAL A 87 -6.02 -14.13 17.25
N ALA A 88 -6.76 -13.06 16.99
CA ALA A 88 -7.77 -12.54 17.89
C ALA A 88 -9.15 -13.19 17.67
N GLY A 89 -9.40 -13.73 16.47
CA GLY A 89 -10.66 -14.37 16.11
C GLY A 89 -10.78 -14.63 14.61
N LYS A 90 -12.01 -14.91 14.16
CA LYS A 90 -12.38 -15.02 12.75
C LYS A 90 -12.25 -13.67 12.05
N ALA A 91 -11.92 -13.66 10.76
CA ALA A 91 -11.90 -12.43 9.98
C ALA A 91 -13.27 -11.74 9.92
N ASP A 92 -13.22 -10.42 9.79
CA ASP A 92 -14.39 -9.62 9.48
C ASP A 92 -14.88 -9.94 8.05
N PRO A 93 -16.17 -9.67 7.70
CA PRO A 93 -16.69 -9.94 6.36
C PRO A 93 -15.81 -9.36 5.25
N ALA A 94 -15.64 -10.12 4.17
CA ALA A 94 -14.81 -9.72 3.04
C ALA A 94 -15.25 -8.37 2.48
N THR A 95 -14.29 -7.50 2.20
CA THR A 95 -14.55 -6.23 1.53
C THR A 95 -14.93 -6.49 0.07
N PRO A 96 -15.75 -5.62 -0.56
CA PRO A 96 -16.05 -5.74 -1.97
C PRO A 96 -14.75 -5.82 -2.79
N GLY A 97 -14.62 -6.85 -3.62
CA GLY A 97 -13.42 -7.04 -4.46
C GLY A 97 -13.23 -5.83 -5.37
N ARG A 98 -12.16 -5.06 -5.13
CA ARG A 98 -11.77 -3.93 -5.96
C ARG A 98 -10.44 -4.20 -6.63
N VAL A 99 -10.40 -3.89 -7.92
CA VAL A 99 -9.18 -3.89 -8.72
C VAL A 99 -8.76 -2.44 -8.98
N HIS A 100 -7.45 -2.20 -9.02
CA HIS A 100 -6.89 -0.91 -9.39
C HIS A 100 -6.13 -1.04 -10.70
N TYR A 101 -6.63 -0.37 -11.74
CA TYR A 101 -5.95 -0.30 -13.03
C TYR A 101 -4.79 0.70 -12.96
N HIS A 102 -3.68 0.36 -13.61
CA HIS A 102 -2.61 1.33 -13.82
C HIS A 102 -3.16 2.50 -14.67
N PRO A 103 -2.89 3.77 -14.32
CA PRO A 103 -3.44 4.94 -15.03
C PRO A 103 -3.17 4.96 -16.53
N ASP A 104 -2.03 4.41 -16.95
CA ASP A 104 -1.63 4.35 -18.36
C ASP A 104 -2.25 3.16 -19.11
N SER A 105 -3.13 2.37 -18.49
CA SER A 105 -3.83 1.26 -19.15
C SER A 105 -5.02 1.75 -19.98
N PRO A 106 -5.27 1.17 -21.18
CA PRO A 106 -4.43 0.20 -21.89
C PRO A 106 -3.24 0.89 -22.61
N ALA A 107 -2.12 0.17 -22.73
CA ALA A 107 -0.97 0.63 -23.52
C ALA A 107 -0.23 -0.52 -24.20
N LYS A 108 0.60 -0.17 -25.19
CA LYS A 108 1.39 -1.12 -25.98
C LYS A 108 2.44 -1.83 -25.14
N GLY A 109 2.72 -3.10 -25.46
CA GLY A 109 3.79 -3.87 -24.80
C GLY A 109 5.15 -3.16 -24.86
N ALA A 110 5.46 -2.49 -25.98
CA ALA A 110 6.67 -1.68 -26.12
C ALA A 110 6.75 -0.54 -25.08
N GLN A 111 5.62 0.08 -24.76
CA GLN A 111 5.55 1.17 -23.78
C GLN A 111 5.74 0.63 -22.36
N TRP A 112 5.11 -0.50 -22.03
CA TRP A 112 5.24 -1.13 -20.71
C TRP A 112 6.65 -1.64 -20.42
N MET A 113 7.34 -2.19 -21.42
CA MET A 113 8.70 -2.69 -21.26
C MET A 113 9.78 -1.59 -21.30
N LYS A 114 9.42 -0.35 -21.64
CA LYS A 114 10.37 0.76 -21.80
C LYS A 114 10.99 1.20 -20.47
N GLN A 115 10.22 1.17 -19.38
CA GLN A 115 10.64 1.66 -18.07
C GLN A 115 9.96 0.87 -16.95
N ILE A 116 10.37 1.13 -15.71
CA ILE A 116 9.72 0.54 -14.52
C ILE A 116 8.27 1.05 -14.44
N VAL A 117 7.35 0.11 -14.22
CA VAL A 117 5.93 0.38 -13.95
C VAL A 117 5.74 0.55 -12.46
N SER A 118 5.06 1.61 -12.04
CA SER A 118 4.93 1.98 -10.62
C SER A 118 3.47 2.25 -10.26
N PHE A 119 2.98 1.61 -9.20
CA PHE A 119 1.65 1.85 -8.65
C PHE A 119 1.69 2.87 -7.49
N ASP A 120 2.29 4.03 -7.74
CA ASP A 120 2.49 5.10 -6.74
C ASP A 120 1.19 5.87 -6.40
N LYS A 121 0.24 5.90 -7.33
CA LYS A 121 -1.09 6.49 -7.15
C LYS A 121 -2.08 5.58 -6.43
N LEU A 122 -1.75 4.30 -6.24
CA LEU A 122 -2.59 3.35 -5.53
C LEU A 122 -2.74 3.75 -4.06
N LYS A 123 -3.98 3.72 -3.57
CA LYS A 123 -4.32 4.07 -2.18
C LYS A 123 -5.16 2.99 -1.53
N LEU A 124 -4.88 2.76 -0.25
CA LEU A 124 -5.58 1.83 0.63
C LEU A 124 -6.49 2.60 1.60
N THR A 125 -7.74 2.17 1.74
CA THR A 125 -8.74 2.78 2.63
C THR A 125 -9.42 1.73 3.49
N ASN A 126 -9.93 2.14 4.65
CA ASN A 126 -10.82 1.34 5.49
C ASN A 126 -12.28 1.80 5.39
N ASN A 127 -12.58 2.75 4.50
CA ASN A 127 -13.95 3.20 4.25
C ASN A 127 -14.66 2.23 3.29
N LEU A 128 -15.62 1.45 3.80
CA LEU A 128 -16.42 0.51 3.00
C LEU A 128 -17.28 1.21 1.93
N LEU A 129 -17.55 2.50 2.11
CA LEU A 129 -18.35 3.35 1.22
C LEU A 129 -17.47 4.34 0.43
N ASP A 130 -16.23 3.95 0.09
CA ASP A 130 -15.35 4.83 -0.69
C ASP A 130 -15.78 4.90 -2.16
N ASP A 131 -16.11 6.07 -2.68
CA ASP A 131 -16.49 6.23 -4.10
C ASP A 131 -15.31 6.64 -5.01
N ASN A 132 -14.10 6.74 -4.46
CA ASN A 132 -12.90 7.24 -5.16
C ASN A 132 -12.14 6.14 -5.92
N GLY A 133 -12.63 4.90 -5.88
CA GLY A 133 -11.93 3.75 -6.47
C GLY A 133 -10.67 3.33 -5.72
N HIS A 134 -10.54 3.68 -4.43
CA HIS A 134 -9.46 3.17 -3.59
C HIS A 134 -9.69 1.70 -3.23
N ILE A 135 -8.60 0.99 -2.93
CA ILE A 135 -8.67 -0.39 -2.46
C ILE A 135 -9.14 -0.39 -1.01
N ILE A 136 -10.25 -1.08 -0.75
CA ILE A 136 -10.86 -1.18 0.58
C ILE A 136 -10.33 -2.43 1.28
N LEU A 137 -9.69 -2.24 2.43
CA LEU A 137 -9.14 -3.31 3.25
C LEU A 137 -9.63 -3.20 4.69
N ASN A 138 -9.88 -4.35 5.32
CA ASN A 138 -10.16 -4.44 6.74
C ASN A 138 -8.84 -4.28 7.52
N SER A 139 -8.84 -3.39 8.53
CA SER A 139 -7.69 -3.26 9.43
C SER A 139 -7.47 -4.56 10.21
N MET A 140 -6.24 -4.83 10.61
CA MET A 140 -5.79 -6.02 11.35
C MET A 140 -5.95 -7.35 10.61
N HIS A 141 -5.98 -7.30 9.27
CA HIS A 141 -6.02 -8.47 8.39
C HIS A 141 -4.79 -8.50 7.48
N ARG A 142 -4.40 -9.70 7.06
CA ARG A 142 -3.26 -9.93 6.18
C ARG A 142 -3.70 -10.01 4.72
N TYR A 143 -2.97 -9.32 3.86
CA TYR A 143 -3.24 -9.25 2.43
C TYR A 143 -2.02 -9.59 1.60
N GLN A 144 -2.26 -10.27 0.49
CA GLN A 144 -1.29 -10.55 -0.56
C GLN A 144 -1.63 -9.68 -1.78
N PRO A 145 -0.79 -8.70 -2.14
CA PRO A 145 -0.91 -8.02 -3.42
C PRO A 145 -0.73 -9.00 -4.57
N ARG A 146 -1.54 -8.88 -5.62
CA ARG A 146 -1.32 -9.58 -6.89
C ARG A 146 -1.28 -8.59 -8.03
N PHE A 147 -0.35 -8.82 -8.93
CA PHE A 147 -0.17 -8.02 -10.14
C PHE A 147 -0.64 -8.82 -11.34
N HIS A 148 -1.48 -8.21 -12.18
CA HIS A 148 -2.08 -8.87 -13.32
C HIS A 148 -1.71 -8.16 -14.61
N VAL A 149 -1.31 -8.96 -15.60
CA VAL A 149 -1.11 -8.53 -16.98
C VAL A 149 -2.23 -9.13 -17.81
N VAL A 150 -3.03 -8.27 -18.47
CA VAL A 150 -4.15 -8.69 -19.31
C VAL A 150 -3.88 -8.24 -20.75
N TYR A 151 -3.79 -9.18 -21.67
CA TYR A 151 -3.78 -8.93 -23.12
C TYR A 151 -5.17 -8.48 -23.58
N VAL A 152 -5.21 -7.35 -24.28
CA VAL A 152 -6.45 -6.81 -24.85
C VAL A 152 -6.60 -7.36 -26.26
N ASP A 153 -7.53 -8.30 -26.45
CA ASP A 153 -7.87 -8.79 -27.78
C ASP A 153 -8.70 -7.73 -28.54
N PRO A 154 -8.31 -7.31 -29.74
CA PRO A 154 -9.09 -6.40 -30.58
C PRO A 154 -10.43 -7.00 -31.06
N ARG A 155 -10.64 -8.31 -30.93
CA ARG A 155 -11.83 -9.02 -31.43
C ARG A 155 -12.97 -8.99 -30.41
N LYS A 156 -14.21 -8.86 -30.90
CA LYS A 156 -15.44 -8.76 -30.07
C LYS A 156 -15.79 -10.02 -29.28
N ASP A 157 -15.11 -11.15 -29.53
CA ASP A 157 -15.41 -12.45 -28.92
C ASP A 157 -14.50 -12.75 -27.70
N SER A 158 -13.94 -11.70 -27.10
CA SER A 158 -12.84 -11.74 -26.12
C SER A 158 -13.15 -12.55 -24.86
N GLU A 159 -14.42 -12.70 -24.49
CA GLU A 159 -14.84 -13.49 -23.32
C GLU A 159 -14.52 -15.00 -23.46
N LYS A 160 -14.47 -15.54 -24.69
CA LYS A 160 -14.17 -16.97 -24.92
C LYS A 160 -12.73 -17.37 -24.57
N TYR A 161 -11.81 -16.41 -24.49
CA TYR A 161 -10.37 -16.67 -24.24
C TYR A 161 -9.87 -15.96 -22.97
N ALA A 162 -10.78 -15.60 -22.06
CA ALA A 162 -10.45 -14.87 -20.84
C ALA A 162 -9.28 -15.51 -20.09
N GLU A 163 -9.28 -16.84 -19.91
CA GLU A 163 -8.23 -17.57 -19.20
C GLU A 163 -6.85 -17.56 -19.87
N GLU A 164 -6.79 -17.39 -21.20
CA GLU A 164 -5.52 -17.33 -21.94
C GLU A 164 -4.95 -15.91 -22.08
N ASN A 165 -5.77 -14.92 -21.75
CA ASN A 165 -5.48 -13.50 -21.94
C ASN A 165 -4.93 -12.83 -20.68
N PHE A 166 -4.98 -13.45 -19.51
CA PHE A 166 -4.40 -12.88 -18.29
C PHE A 166 -3.30 -13.74 -17.69
N LYS A 167 -2.33 -13.09 -17.05
CA LYS A 167 -1.29 -13.72 -16.23
C LYS A 167 -1.17 -12.99 -14.92
N THR A 168 -1.17 -13.74 -13.83
CA THR A 168 -1.06 -13.21 -12.47
C THR A 168 0.34 -13.47 -11.92
N PHE A 169 0.92 -12.45 -11.31
CA PHE A 169 2.22 -12.48 -10.65
C PHE A 169 2.02 -12.16 -9.17
N VAL A 170 2.53 -13.05 -8.32
CA VAL A 170 2.43 -12.93 -6.86
C VAL A 170 3.84 -12.91 -6.31
N PHE A 171 4.16 -11.86 -5.56
CA PHE A 171 5.44 -11.71 -4.86
C PHE A 171 5.19 -11.88 -3.36
N GLU A 172 5.65 -13.00 -2.82
CA GLU A 172 5.39 -13.39 -1.43
C GLU A 172 5.94 -12.39 -0.40
N GLU A 173 7.04 -11.72 -0.72
CA GLU A 173 7.66 -10.69 0.12
C GLU A 173 6.82 -9.40 0.22
N THR A 174 5.82 -9.23 -0.66
CA THR A 174 4.96 -8.04 -0.66
C THR A 174 3.73 -8.18 0.23
N ARG A 175 3.55 -9.34 0.89
CA ARG A 175 2.47 -9.54 1.85
C ARG A 175 2.57 -8.54 3.01
N PHE A 176 1.44 -8.09 3.53
CA PHE A 176 1.41 -7.14 4.65
C PHE A 176 0.16 -7.27 5.52
N THR A 177 0.21 -6.67 6.71
CA THR A 177 -0.96 -6.48 7.58
C THR A 177 -1.47 -5.04 7.44
N ALA A 178 -2.75 -4.88 7.11
CA ALA A 178 -3.37 -3.56 7.08
C ALA A 178 -3.58 -3.07 8.52
N VAL A 179 -3.19 -1.84 8.84
CA VAL A 179 -3.30 -1.27 10.19
C VAL A 179 -3.74 0.20 10.13
N THR A 180 -4.37 0.72 11.17
CA THR A 180 -4.73 2.15 11.26
C THR A 180 -3.60 3.00 11.86
N ALA A 181 -2.71 2.36 12.62
CA ALA A 181 -1.48 2.90 13.16
C ALA A 181 -0.44 1.78 13.23
N TYR A 182 0.85 2.12 13.07
CA TYR A 182 1.91 1.12 13.17
C TYR A 182 1.91 0.48 14.56
N GLN A 183 2.09 -0.83 14.59
CA GLN A 183 2.12 -1.64 15.79
C GLN A 183 3.58 -1.94 16.15
N ASN A 184 4.38 -2.43 15.19
CA ASN A 184 5.80 -2.66 15.39
C ASN A 184 6.64 -1.38 15.19
N HIS A 185 7.28 -0.89 16.26
CA HIS A 185 8.15 0.30 16.21
C HIS A 185 9.34 0.14 15.25
N ARG A 186 9.84 -1.09 15.03
CA ARG A 186 10.92 -1.36 14.07
C ARG A 186 10.48 -1.11 12.63
N ILE A 187 9.21 -1.41 12.31
CA ILE A 187 8.62 -1.03 11.03
C ILE A 187 8.59 0.49 10.90
N THR A 188 8.13 1.21 11.93
CA THR A 188 8.11 2.68 11.92
C THR A 188 9.50 3.28 11.66
N GLN A 189 10.53 2.77 12.35
CA GLN A 189 11.92 3.20 12.15
C GLN A 189 12.38 2.95 10.69
N LEU A 190 12.11 1.75 10.15
CA LEU A 190 12.46 1.43 8.76
C LEU A 190 11.69 2.30 7.76
N LYS A 191 10.41 2.62 8.02
CA LYS A 191 9.64 3.57 7.22
C LYS A 191 10.27 4.96 7.25
N ILE A 192 10.70 5.45 8.43
CA ILE A 192 11.33 6.77 8.59
C ILE A 192 12.68 6.83 7.85
N ALA A 193 13.50 5.80 8.01
CA ALA A 193 14.82 5.69 7.38
C ALA A 193 14.74 5.61 5.85
N SER A 194 13.78 4.84 5.32
CA SER A 194 13.75 4.53 3.88
C SER A 194 12.80 5.43 3.07
N ASN A 195 11.76 6.01 3.68
CA ASN A 195 10.80 6.86 2.96
C ASN A 195 11.30 8.31 2.86
N PRO A 196 11.51 8.87 1.65
CA PRO A 196 11.94 10.26 1.49
C PRO A 196 10.98 11.29 2.13
N PHE A 197 9.69 11.00 2.17
CA PHE A 197 8.67 11.89 2.77
C PHE A 197 8.67 11.88 4.30
N ALA A 198 9.42 10.96 4.92
CA ALA A 198 9.58 10.87 6.37
C ALA A 198 10.94 11.41 6.86
N LYS A 199 11.72 12.05 5.98
CA LYS A 199 13.08 12.53 6.29
C LYS A 199 13.13 13.44 7.53
N GLY A 200 12.10 14.26 7.77
CA GLY A 200 12.04 15.17 8.91
C GLY A 200 11.98 14.51 10.29
N PHE A 201 11.79 13.19 10.37
CA PHE A 201 11.79 12.43 11.63
C PHE A 201 13.08 11.64 11.85
N ARG A 202 14.07 11.72 10.95
CA ARG A 202 15.32 10.95 11.04
C ARG A 202 16.27 11.47 12.11
N ASP A 203 16.20 12.76 12.41
CA ASP A 203 17.09 13.45 13.34
C ASP A 203 16.46 13.62 14.74
N CYS A 204 15.32 12.97 15.02
CA CYS A 204 14.75 12.92 16.37
C CYS A 204 15.41 11.78 17.16
N ASP A 205 16.06 12.12 18.27
CA ASP A 205 16.73 11.14 19.13
C ASP A 205 15.74 10.10 19.70
N PRO A 206 16.12 8.81 19.79
CA PRO A 206 15.26 7.78 20.39
C PRO A 206 14.90 8.06 21.86
N GLU A 207 15.67 8.89 22.57
CA GLU A 207 15.39 9.31 23.95
C GLU A 207 14.28 10.36 24.06
N ASP A 208 13.95 11.08 22.98
CA ASP A 208 12.82 12.02 22.93
C ASP A 208 11.48 11.33 22.60
N TRP A 209 11.47 10.00 22.41
CA TRP A 209 10.21 9.24 22.38
C TRP A 209 9.67 9.15 23.80
N PRO A 210 8.53 9.81 24.14
CA PRO A 210 8.13 9.95 25.52
C PRO A 210 7.83 8.58 26.13
N ARG A 211 8.56 8.24 27.21
CA ARG A 211 8.38 7.09 28.11
C ARG A 211 6.99 7.02 28.79
N ASN A 212 6.03 7.83 28.38
CA ASN A 212 4.68 7.88 28.94
C ASN A 212 3.63 7.45 27.89
N HIS A 213 3.56 6.15 27.63
CA HIS A 213 2.41 5.57 26.92
C HIS A 213 1.49 4.88 27.93
N ARG A 214 0.45 5.59 28.36
CA ARG A 214 -0.78 4.94 28.83
C ARG A 214 -1.41 4.21 27.62
N PRO A 215 -1.97 3.01 27.78
CA PRO A 215 -2.63 2.32 26.67
C PRO A 215 -3.90 3.08 26.29
N GLY A 216 -3.85 3.89 25.23
CA GLY A 216 -5.03 4.58 24.70
C GLY A 216 -4.83 5.93 24.01
N ALA A 217 -3.65 6.55 24.00
CA ALA A 217 -3.46 7.84 23.33
C ALA A 217 -2.09 7.92 22.64
N LEU A 218 -2.06 7.63 21.33
CA LEU A 218 -0.95 8.06 20.47
C LEU A 218 -1.33 9.38 19.79
N PRO A 219 -0.36 10.31 19.59
CA PRO A 219 -0.61 11.54 18.86
C PRO A 219 -1.07 11.17 17.46
N LEU A 220 -2.23 11.70 17.09
CA LEU A 220 -2.84 11.52 15.80
C LEU A 220 -1.86 11.95 14.70
N MET A 221 -1.19 11.00 14.05
CA MET A 221 -0.47 11.22 12.80
C MET A 221 -1.48 11.44 11.65
N SER A 222 -2.30 12.48 11.77
CA SER A 222 -3.22 12.97 10.73
C SER A 222 -2.68 14.23 10.03
N ALA A 223 -1.43 14.62 10.27
CA ALA A 223 -0.88 15.87 9.74
C ALA A 223 -0.64 15.90 8.22
N PHE A 224 -0.89 14.81 7.49
CA PHE A 224 -0.78 14.80 6.02
C PHE A 224 -2.08 15.19 5.27
N ALA A 225 -3.12 15.63 5.98
CA ALA A 225 -4.39 16.08 5.39
C ALA A 225 -4.52 17.61 5.30
N ARG A 226 -3.51 18.30 4.76
CA ARG A 226 -3.70 19.66 4.23
C ARG A 226 -2.93 19.83 2.93
N SER A 227 -3.62 19.57 1.82
CA SER A 227 -3.24 20.12 0.52
C SER A 227 -3.34 21.64 0.60
N ARG A 228 -2.22 22.35 0.40
CA ARG A 228 -2.21 23.81 0.25
C ARG A 228 -2.79 24.15 -1.12
N ASN A 229 -3.99 24.74 -1.14
CA ASN A 229 -4.41 25.57 -2.27
C ASN A 229 -3.97 27.02 -1.99
N PRO A 230 -3.36 27.74 -2.94
CA PRO A 230 -3.11 29.16 -2.81
C PRO A 230 -4.39 29.91 -3.21
N VAL A 231 -5.01 30.60 -2.26
CA VAL A 231 -6.06 31.59 -2.57
C VAL A 231 -5.42 32.96 -2.41
N SER A 232 -5.12 33.57 -3.55
CA SER A 232 -4.92 35.01 -3.69
C SER A 232 -6.24 35.74 -3.44
N SER A 233 -6.24 36.74 -2.56
CA SER A 233 -7.33 37.72 -2.45
C SER A 233 -6.78 39.12 -2.73
N PRO A 234 -7.46 39.94 -3.56
CA PRO A 234 -7.07 41.32 -3.80
C PRO A 234 -7.59 42.23 -2.68
N ALA A 235 -6.83 43.29 -2.41
CA ALA A 235 -7.19 44.34 -1.46
C ALA A 235 -8.29 45.23 -2.06
N HIS A 236 -9.38 45.44 -1.30
CA HIS A 236 -10.30 46.55 -1.50
C HIS A 236 -10.11 47.55 -0.36
N GLN A 237 -9.67 48.75 -0.72
CA GLN A 237 -9.74 49.95 0.12
C GLN A 237 -11.19 50.37 0.27
N ASN A 238 -11.63 50.68 1.49
CA ASN A 238 -12.79 51.53 1.72
C ASN A 238 -12.37 52.65 2.68
N GLY A 239 -12.53 53.87 2.20
CA GLY A 239 -12.41 55.07 3.00
C GLY A 239 -13.59 55.24 3.94
N THR A 240 -13.35 56.00 5.01
CA THR A 240 -14.39 56.55 5.86
C THR A 240 -14.06 58.01 6.11
N GLU A 241 -14.94 58.89 5.62
CA GLU A 241 -15.10 60.26 6.08
C GLU A 241 -15.48 60.27 7.56
N LYS A 242 -14.71 61.01 8.37
CA LYS A 242 -15.15 62.21 9.11
C LYS A 242 -13.98 62.79 9.90
#